data_AF-A0A5B8KTW6-F1
#
_entry.id   AF-A0A5B8KTW6-F1
#
_cell.length_a   1.000
_cell.length_b   1.000
_cell.length_c   1.000
_cell.angle_alpha   90.00
_cell.angle_beta   90.00
_cell.angle_gamma   90.00
#
_symmetry.space_group_name_H-M   'P 1'
#
loop_
_entity.id
_entity.type
_entity.pdbx_description
1 polymer ?
#
loop_
_entity_poly.entity_id
_entity_poly.type
_entity_poly.pdbx_seq_one_letter_code
_entity_poly.pdbx_strand_id
1 'polypeptide(L)'
;MMDRHLSEKLVCDVRSAVAEAIAQKDIVNVPVLAETVRLRNLAENVALEDIEYQVMAVAMAFGAAMAFARPLLTTAAFEAPVALAAPTALHRCNGGG
;
A
#
# COMPACT_ATOMS: atom_id res chain seq x y z
N MET A 1 -19.69 5.92 12.73
CA MET A 1 -18.70 5.44 11.75
C MET A 1 -18.00 6.68 11.26
N MET A 2 -16.76 6.94 11.69
CA MET A 2 -16.05 8.15 11.27
C MET A 2 -15.60 7.94 9.83
N ASP A 3 -16.33 8.51 8.87
CA ASP A 3 -15.83 8.72 7.51
C ASP A 3 -14.60 9.61 7.59
N ARG A 4 -13.43 8.97 7.73
CA ARG A 4 -12.15 9.64 7.52
C ARG A 4 -12.04 9.79 6.01
N HIS A 5 -12.47 10.94 5.50
CA HIS A 5 -12.32 11.27 4.08
C HIS A 5 -10.83 11.28 3.72
N LEU A 6 -10.33 10.13 3.28
CA LEU A 6 -9.07 10.04 2.57
C LEU A 6 -9.24 10.77 1.24
N SER A 7 -8.20 11.49 0.79
CA SER A 7 -8.23 12.12 -0.52
C SER A 7 -8.46 11.07 -1.61
N GLU A 8 -9.18 11.43 -2.66
CA GLU A 8 -9.36 10.56 -3.83
C GLU A 8 -8.01 10.09 -4.38
N LYS A 9 -7.00 10.96 -4.32
CA LYS A 9 -5.63 10.63 -4.71
C LYS A 9 -5.06 9.50 -3.85
N LEU A 10 -5.17 9.60 -2.52
CA LEU A 10 -4.68 8.57 -1.59
C LEU A 10 -5.39 7.25 -1.80
N VAL A 11 -6.72 7.27 -2.00
CA VAL A 11 -7.51 6.07 -2.29
C VAL A 11 -7.04 5.41 -3.59
N CYS A 12 -6.79 6.21 -4.63
CA CYS A 12 -6.25 5.72 -5.90
C CYS A 12 -4.85 5.11 -5.72
N ASP A 13 -3.97 5.78 -4.97
CA ASP A 13 -2.61 5.30 -4.70
C ASP A 13 -2.63 3.99 -3.91
N VAL A 14 -3.49 3.86 -2.89
CA VAL A 14 -3.67 2.60 -2.16
C VAL A 14 -4.14 1.49 -3.11
N ARG A 15 -5.13 1.77 -3.96
CA ARG A 15 -5.69 0.78 -4.88
C ARG A 15 -4.65 0.29 -5.89
N SER A 16 -3.90 1.20 -6.50
CA SER A 16 -2.83 0.84 -7.43
C SER A 16 -1.71 0.07 -6.73
N ALA A 17 -1.30 0.47 -5.53
CA ALA A 17 -0.28 -0.22 -4.77
C ALA A 17 -0.69 -1.66 -4.38
N VAL A 18 -1.96 -1.87 -4.02
CA VAL A 18 -2.49 -3.22 -3.72
C VAL A 18 -2.53 -4.06 -4.98
N ALA A 19 -3.02 -3.53 -6.10
CA ALA A 19 -3.06 -4.26 -7.37
C ALA A 19 -1.65 -4.68 -7.84
N GLU A 20 -0.66 -3.80 -7.70
CA GLU A 20 0.74 -4.09 -7.99
C GLU A 20 1.31 -5.18 -7.07
N ALA A 21 1.02 -5.12 -5.77
CA ALA A 21 1.49 -6.12 -4.81
C ALA A 21 0.94 -7.53 -5.12
N ILE A 22 -0.34 -7.60 -5.48
CA ILE A 22 -0.99 -8.85 -5.92
C ILE A 22 -0.32 -9.37 -7.19
N ALA A 23 -0.13 -8.51 -8.20
CA ALA A 23 0.49 -8.90 -9.46
C ALA A 23 1.93 -9.45 -9.31
N GLN A 24 2.65 -9.03 -8.26
CA GLN A 24 4.04 -9.46 -8.03
C GLN A 24 4.17 -10.73 -7.20
N LYS A 25 3.38 -10.87 -6.12
CA LYS A 25 3.62 -11.91 -5.09
C LYS A 25 2.35 -12.62 -4.61
N ASP A 26 1.17 -12.24 -5.10
CA ASP A 26 -0.16 -12.75 -4.70
C ASP A 26 -0.52 -12.58 -3.19
N ILE A 27 0.43 -12.07 -2.40
CA ILE A 27 0.30 -11.81 -0.96
C ILE A 27 0.60 -10.34 -0.70
N VAL A 28 -0.35 -9.67 -0.06
CA VAL A 28 -0.24 -8.26 0.34
C VAL A 28 0.23 -8.16 1.78
N ASN A 29 1.45 -7.68 2.01
CA ASN A 29 1.91 -7.33 3.35
C ASN A 29 1.36 -5.94 3.74
N VAL A 30 0.33 -5.92 4.59
CA VAL A 30 -0.44 -4.71 4.91
C VAL A 30 0.43 -3.64 5.58
N PRO A 31 1.19 -3.91 6.66
CA PRO A 31 2.05 -2.90 7.28
C PRO A 31 3.11 -2.33 6.32
N VAL A 32 3.75 -3.18 5.51
CA VAL A 32 4.81 -2.74 4.59
C VAL A 32 4.24 -1.88 3.46
N LEU A 33 3.10 -2.30 2.90
CA LEU A 33 2.46 -1.57 1.82
C LEU A 33 1.87 -0.24 2.30
N ALA A 34 1.25 -0.23 3.49
CA ALA A 34 0.72 0.99 4.09
C ALA A 34 1.82 2.02 4.37
N GLU A 35 2.97 1.59 4.91
CA GLU A 35 4.12 2.48 5.10
C GLU A 35 4.64 3.02 3.77
N THR A 36 4.70 2.17 2.73
CA THR A 36 5.10 2.58 1.38
C THR A 36 4.17 3.66 0.82
N VAL A 37 2.85 3.50 0.98
CA VAL A 37 1.86 4.50 0.53
C VAL A 37 1.97 5.78 1.35
N ARG A 38 2.16 5.68 2.67
CA ARG A 38 2.33 6.83 3.59
C ARG A 38 3.54 7.66 3.21
N LEU A 39 4.69 7.03 2.95
CA LEU A 39 5.91 7.70 2.53
C LEU A 39 5.78 8.41 1.18
N ARG A 40 4.91 7.90 0.29
CA ARG A 40 4.60 8.55 -1.00
C ARG A 40 3.61 9.72 -0.86
N ASN A 41 2.84 9.76 0.23
CA ASN A 41 1.80 10.76 0.48
C ASN A 41 1.98 11.50 1.81
N LEU A 42 3.23 11.81 2.18
CA LEU A 42 3.56 12.51 3.44
C LEU A 42 2.83 13.84 3.63
N ALA A 43 2.52 14.53 2.53
CA ALA A 43 1.78 15.80 2.55
C ALA A 43 0.35 15.67 3.07
N GLU A 44 -0.26 14.48 3.02
CA GLU A 44 -1.63 14.26 3.49
C GLU A 44 -1.71 14.09 5.01
N ASN A 45 -0.59 13.84 5.69
CA ASN A 45 -0.51 13.70 7.15
C ASN A 45 -1.56 12.74 7.74
N VAL A 46 -1.83 11.64 7.03
CA VAL A 46 -2.75 10.60 7.46
C VAL A 46 -2.03 9.61 8.38
N ALA A 47 -2.72 9.17 9.43
CA ALA A 47 -2.21 8.17 10.34
C ALA A 47 -1.91 6.85 9.62
N LEU A 48 -0.84 6.17 10.01
CA LEU A 48 -0.45 4.90 9.36
C LEU A 48 -1.56 3.86 9.50
N GLU A 49 -2.24 3.83 10.66
CA GLU A 49 -3.32 2.90 10.96
C GLU A 49 -4.52 3.07 10.01
N ASP A 50 -4.80 4.31 9.59
CA ASP A 50 -5.89 4.60 8.65
C ASP A 50 -5.55 4.09 7.24
N ILE A 51 -4.28 4.21 6.85
CA ILE A 51 -3.79 3.67 5.57
C ILE A 51 -3.75 2.12 5.63
N GLU A 52 -3.34 1.54 6.74
CA GLU A 52 -3.37 0.08 6.97
C GLU A 52 -4.79 -0.46 6.85
N TYR A 53 -5.78 0.23 7.45
CA TYR A 53 -7.19 -0.12 7.32
C TYR A 53 -7.66 -0.08 5.86
N GLN A 54 -7.30 0.97 5.12
CA GLN A 54 -7.69 1.09 3.72
C GLN A 54 -7.03 0.03 2.83
N VAL A 55 -5.75 -0.26 3.05
CA VAL A 55 -5.02 -1.33 2.35
C VAL A 55 -5.68 -2.68 2.58
N MET A 56 -6.04 -2.99 3.84
CA MET A 56 -6.74 -4.21 4.19
C MET A 56 -8.12 -4.30 3.52
N ALA A 57 -8.91 -3.22 3.56
CA ALA A 57 -10.22 -3.16 2.91
C ALA A 57 -10.13 -3.43 1.41
N VAL A 58 -9.15 -2.82 0.74
CA VAL A 58 -8.91 -3.01 -0.70
C VAL A 58 -8.42 -4.43 -0.99
N ALA A 59 -7.45 -4.96 -0.23
CA ALA A 59 -6.95 -6.33 -0.43
C ALA A 59 -8.04 -7.39 -0.24
N MET A 60 -8.95 -7.21 0.74
CA MET A 60 -10.13 -8.05 0.91
C MET A 60 -11.07 -7.99 -0.30
N ALA A 61 -11.30 -6.79 -0.85
CA ALA A 61 -12.15 -6.63 -2.03
C ALA A 61 -11.57 -7.32 -3.28
N PHE A 62 -10.24 -7.40 -3.38
CA PHE A 62 -9.54 -8.15 -4.43
C PHE A 62 -9.42 -9.66 -4.14
N GLY A 63 -9.83 -10.13 -2.95
CA GLY A 63 -9.67 -11.53 -2.55
C GLY A 63 -8.22 -11.97 -2.35
N ALA A 64 -7.31 -11.03 -2.08
CA ALA A 64 -5.89 -11.31 -1.95
C ALA A 64 -5.54 -11.93 -0.60
N ALA A 65 -4.54 -12.82 -0.58
CA ALA A 65 -3.93 -13.26 0.66
C ALA A 65 -3.20 -12.07 1.34
N MET A 66 -3.32 -11.96 2.65
CA MET A 66 -2.75 -10.84 3.41
C MET A 66 -1.76 -11.34 4.45
N ALA A 67 -0.67 -10.59 4.62
CA ALA A 67 0.32 -10.77 5.67
C ALA A 67 0.38 -9.53 6.57
N PHE A 68 0.57 -9.75 7.87
CA PHE A 68 0.62 -8.68 8.88
C PHE A 68 2.01 -8.58 9.55
N ALA A 69 3.04 -9.17 8.94
CA ALA A 69 4.38 -9.14 9.47
C ALA A 69 5.02 -7.77 9.24
N ARG A 70 5.28 -7.02 10.31
CA ARG A 70 6.20 -5.88 10.25
C ARG A 70 7.63 -6.42 10.09
N PRO A 71 8.43 -5.89 9.15
CA PRO A 71 9.84 -6.24 9.10
C PRO A 71 10.47 -5.83 10.43
N LEU A 72 10.98 -6.81 11.18
CA LEU A 72 11.77 -6.53 12.36
C LEU A 72 12.99 -5.75 11.90
N LEU A 73 13.25 -4.60 12.51
CA LEU A 73 14.55 -3.93 12.42
C LEU A 73 15.57 -4.82 13.14
N THR A 74 15.95 -5.93 12.51
CA THR A 74 17.20 -6.60 12.82
C THR A 74 18.28 -5.85 12.07
N THR A 75 19.32 -5.41 12.77
CA THR A 75 20.47 -4.69 12.21
C THR A 75 21.31 -5.52 11.22
N ALA A 76 20.81 -6.70 10.82
CA ALA A 76 21.49 -7.66 9.96
C ALA A 76 20.84 -7.86 8.56
N ALA A 77 19.88 -7.02 8.13
CA ALA A 77 19.27 -7.16 6.81
C ALA A 77 19.88 -6.19 5.76
N PHE A 78 21.20 -6.26 5.57
CA PHE A 78 21.86 -5.69 4.39
C PHE A 78 21.77 -6.60 3.15
N GLU A 79 21.18 -7.79 3.25
CA GLU A 79 20.93 -8.64 2.08
C GLU A 79 19.46 -8.65 1.67
N ALA A 80 19.14 -7.85 0.67
CA ALA A 80 18.11 -8.18 -0.31
C ALA A 80 18.50 -7.54 -1.65
N PRO A 81 18.86 -8.31 -2.69
CA PRO A 81 18.73 -7.81 -4.04
C PRO A 81 17.25 -7.94 -4.41
N VAL A 82 16.38 -7.11 -3.83
CA VAL A 82 15.14 -6.80 -4.52
C VAL A 82 15.50 -5.66 -5.44
N ALA A 83 15.77 -6.04 -6.70
CA ALA A 83 15.98 -5.10 -7.78
C ALA A 83 14.89 -4.04 -7.66
N LEU A 84 15.32 -2.80 -7.42
CA LEU A 84 14.55 -1.60 -7.51
C LEU A 84 14.07 -1.49 -8.96
N ALA A 85 13.03 -2.23 -9.32
CA ALA A 85 12.28 -1.98 -10.52
C ALA A 85 11.64 -0.61 -10.30
N ALA A 86 12.21 0.39 -10.96
CA ALA A 86 11.65 1.73 -11.04
C ALA A 86 10.14 1.60 -11.32
N PRO A 87 9.27 2.39 -10.66
CA PRO A 87 7.85 2.30 -10.88
C PRO A 87 7.54 2.65 -12.34
N THR A 88 7.31 1.63 -13.15
CA THR A 88 6.73 1.76 -14.48
C THR A 88 5.30 2.23 -14.32
N ALA A 89 5.07 3.47 -14.73
CA ALA A 89 3.80 4.08 -15.12
C ALA A 89 2.58 3.67 -14.27
N LEU A 90 2.25 4.55 -13.32
CA LEU A 90 0.95 4.67 -12.66
C LEU A 90 -0.20 4.27 -13.59
N HIS A 91 -0.91 3.19 -13.27
CA HIS A 91 -2.27 3.05 -13.77
C HIS A 91 -3.11 4.12 -13.05
N ARG A 92 -3.35 5.24 -13.73
CA ARG A 92 -4.31 6.25 -13.25
C ARG A 92 -5.64 5.55 -13.06
N CYS A 93 -6.10 5.54 -11.83
CA CYS A 93 -7.51 5.38 -11.54
C CYS A 93 -8.20 6.64 -12.07
N ASN A 94 -8.77 6.58 -13.27
CA ASN A 94 -9.62 7.66 -13.78
C ASN A 94 -10.85 7.74 -12.86
N GLY A 95 -10.90 8.77 -12.00
CA GLY A 95 -12.11 9.18 -11.32
C GLY A 95 -13.06 9.75 -12.37
N GLY A 96 -14.18 9.07 -12.59
CA GLY A 96 -15.23 9.52 -13.48
C GLY A 96 -16.51 9.76 -12.68
N GLY A 97 -16.98 11.02 -12.71
CA GLY A 97 -18.39 11.43 -12.64
C GLY A 97 -19.02 11.48 -11.26
#